data_AF-A0A6G9RLG0-F1
#
_entry.id   AF-A0A6G9RLG0-F1
#
_cell.length_a   1.000
_cell.length_b   1.000
_cell.length_c   1.000
_cell.angle_alpha   90.00
_cell.angle_beta   90.00
_cell.angle_gamma   90.00
#
_symmetry.space_group_name_H-M   'P 1'
#
loop_
_entity.id
_entity.type
_entity.pdbx_description
1 polymer ?
#
loop_
_entity_poly.entity_id
_entity_poly.type
_entity_poly.pdbx_seq_one_letter_code
_entity_poly.pdbx_strand_id
1 'polypeptide(L)' 'MKYRNYNTRTEALRQLKELGECILLFPYNEGAFQQESTSIKAASIRQGMKVELKSALLVVEGELPQRVLRVKKVA' A
#
# COMPACT_ATOMS: atom_id res chain seq x y z
N MET A 1 17.54 3.55 -11.74
CA MET A 1 16.27 2.85 -12.03
C MET A 1 15.13 3.75 -11.56
N LYS A 2 14.21 4.18 -12.43
CA LYS A 2 12.99 4.87 -11.96
C LYS A 2 12.10 3.79 -11.34
N TYR A 3 11.84 3.84 -10.03
CA TYR A 3 10.87 2.94 -9.40
C TYR A 3 9.49 3.17 -10.02
N ARG A 4 9.20 2.42 -11.07
CA ARG A 4 7.85 2.20 -11.57
C ARG A 4 7.16 1.28 -10.57
N ASN A 5 6.53 1.86 -9.57
CA ASN A 5 5.37 1.26 -8.91
C ASN A 5 4.48 2.37 -8.33
N TYR A 6 3.99 3.20 -9.26
CA TYR A 6 2.79 4.02 -9.08
C TYR A 6 1.53 3.15 -9.29
N ASN A 7 1.41 2.03 -8.58
CA ASN A 7 0.14 1.31 -8.66
C ASN A 7 -0.92 2.24 -8.07
N THR A 8 -1.82 2.69 -8.95
CA THR A 8 -2.96 3.50 -8.54
C THR A 8 -3.74 2.70 -7.48
N ARG A 9 -4.49 3.40 -6.64
CA ARG A 9 -5.35 2.75 -5.63
C ARG A 9 -6.21 1.62 -6.23
N THR A 10 -6.63 1.80 -7.48
CA THR A 10 -7.36 0.80 -8.27
C THR A 10 -6.57 -0.49 -8.48
N GLU A 11 -5.30 -0.40 -8.88
CA GLU A 11 -4.45 -1.58 -9.07
C GLU A 11 -4.15 -2.30 -7.77
N ALA A 12 -3.98 -1.55 -6.67
CA ALA A 12 -3.76 -2.13 -5.36
C ALA A 12 -4.98 -2.96 -4.89
N LEU A 13 -6.18 -2.43 -5.09
CA LEU A 13 -7.42 -3.11 -4.76
C LEU A 13 -7.68 -4.30 -5.69
N ARG A 14 -7.33 -4.21 -6.97
CA ARG A 14 -7.41 -5.32 -7.92
C ARG A 14 -6.48 -6.47 -7.51
N GLN A 15 -5.22 -6.17 -7.24
CA GLN A 15 -4.25 -7.15 -6.74
C GLN A 15 -4.68 -7.77 -5.41
N LEU A 16 -5.27 -6.99 -4.50
CA LEU A 16 -5.78 -7.51 -3.24
C LEU A 16 -6.93 -8.52 -3.42
N LYS A 17 -7.80 -8.32 -4.43
CA LYS A 17 -8.86 -9.29 -4.77
C LYS A 17 -8.29 -10.56 -5.39
N GLU A 18 -7.33 -10.43 -6.29
CA GLU A 18 -6.77 -11.54 -7.08
C GLU A 18 -5.76 -12.39 -6.30
N LEU A 19 -4.84 -11.73 -5.57
CA LEU A 19 -3.68 -12.34 -4.94
C LEU A 19 -3.81 -12.43 -3.41
N GLY A 20 -4.74 -11.68 -2.82
CA GLY A 20 -4.90 -11.58 -1.36
C GLY A 20 -3.84 -10.72 -0.66
N GLU A 21 -2.84 -10.20 -1.38
CA GLU A 21 -1.84 -9.26 -0.86
C GLU A 21 -1.36 -8.26 -1.91
N CYS A 22 -0.95 -7.07 -1.44
CA CYS A 22 -0.38 -6.01 -2.27
C CYS A 22 0.63 -5.18 -1.46
N ILE A 23 1.65 -4.64 -2.12
CA ILE A 23 2.59 -3.66 -1.54
C ILE A 23 2.40 -2.33 -2.25
N LEU A 24 2.17 -1.29 -1.46
CA LEU A 24 2.06 0.08 -1.93
C LEU A 24 3.28 0.87 -1.48
N LEU A 25 4.01 1.40 -2.46
CA LEU A 25 5.10 2.33 -2.25
C LEU A 25 4.52 3.74 -2.13
N PHE A 26 4.83 4.43 -1.03
CA PHE A 26 4.39 5.80 -0.80
C PHE A 26 5.57 6.77 -0.83
N PRO A 27 5.40 7.96 -1.44
CA PRO A 27 6.38 9.03 -1.31
C PRO A 27 6.48 9.47 0.15
N TYR A 28 7.64 10.00 0.51
CA TYR A 28 8.12 10.24 1.88
C TYR A 28 7.40 11.36 2.66
N ASN A 29 6.06 11.44 2.59
CA ASN A 29 5.28 12.33 3.45
C ASN A 29 4.30 11.53 4.33
N GLU A 30 4.22 11.90 5.60
CA GLU A 30 3.34 11.21 6.56
C GLU A 30 1.85 11.47 6.26
N GLY A 31 1.54 12.64 5.69
CA GLY A 31 0.19 13.01 5.30
C GLY A 31 -0.41 12.06 4.24
N ALA A 32 0.30 11.79 3.15
CA ALA A 32 -0.21 10.89 2.11
C ALA A 32 -0.21 9.43 2.58
N PHE A 33 0.74 9.02 3.43
CA PHE A 33 0.69 7.71 4.06
C PHE A 33 -0.60 7.50 4.85
N GLN A 34 -0.95 8.46 5.72
CA GLN A 34 -2.15 8.36 6.54
C GLN A 34 -3.42 8.40 5.70
N GLN A 35 -3.45 9.27 4.68
CA GLN A 35 -4.57 9.38 3.75
C GLN A 35 -4.81 8.08 2.98
N GLU A 36 -3.77 7.47 2.44
CA GLU A 36 -3.90 6.26 1.62
C GLU A 36 -4.15 5.01 2.45
N SER A 37 -3.53 4.90 3.63
CA SER A 37 -3.85 3.88 4.64
C SER A 37 -5.34 3.91 5.01
N THR A 38 -5.88 5.11 5.25
CA THR A 38 -7.31 5.31 5.55
C THR A 38 -8.19 4.96 4.36
N SER A 39 -7.80 5.40 3.15
CA SER A 39 -8.55 5.16 1.93
C SER A 39 -8.69 3.66 1.61
N ILE A 40 -7.61 2.90 1.76
CA ILE A 40 -7.60 1.45 1.50
C ILE A 40 -8.39 0.67 2.51
N LYS A 41 -8.29 1.02 3.79
CA LYS A 41 -9.17 0.44 4.82
C LYS A 41 -10.63 0.67 4.47
N ALA A 42 -11.01 1.91 4.15
CA ALA A 42 -12.39 2.25 3.80
C ALA A 42 -12.87 1.54 2.52
N ALA A 43 -12.04 1.42 1.49
CA ALA A 43 -12.38 0.70 0.26
C ALA A 43 -12.51 -0.81 0.49
N SER A 44 -11.66 -1.40 1.32
CA SER A 44 -11.69 -2.84 1.63
C SER A 44 -12.93 -3.21 2.45
N ILE A 45 -13.29 -2.39 3.45
CA ILE A 45 -14.51 -2.54 4.25
C ILE A 45 -15.76 -2.51 3.37
N ARG A 46 -15.84 -1.55 2.43
CA ARG A 46 -16.96 -1.46 1.47
C ARG A 46 -17.11 -2.70 0.59
N GLN A 47 -16.05 -3.47 0.41
CA GLN A 47 -16.05 -4.72 -0.36
C GLN A 47 -16.22 -5.96 0.53
N GLY A 48 -16.55 -5.80 1.81
CA GLY A 48 -16.70 -6.90 2.76
C GLY A 48 -15.38 -7.62 3.09
N MET A 49 -14.24 -6.97 2.87
CA MET A 49 -12.92 -7.55 3.10
C MET A 49 -12.31 -7.03 4.40
N LYS A 50 -11.85 -7.95 5.23
CA LYS A 50 -10.96 -7.64 6.35
C LYS A 50 -9.53 -7.52 5.81
N VAL A 51 -8.81 -6.46 6.19
CA VAL A 51 -7.44 -6.22 5.76
C VAL A 51 -6.52 -5.87 6.91
N GLU A 52 -5.30 -6.37 6.85
CA GLU A 52 -4.19 -6.01 7.73
C GLU A 52 -3.26 -5.04 6.98
N LEU A 53 -2.85 -3.98 7.66
CA LEU A 53 -1.93 -2.97 7.13
C LEU A 53 -0.62 -3.00 7.93
N LYS A 54 0.51 -3.19 7.26
CA LYS A 54 1.85 -3.09 7.88
C LYS A 54 2.67 -2.03 7.19
N SER A 55 3.23 -1.09 7.96
CA SER A 55 4.23 -0.16 7.45
C SER A 55 5.62 -0.78 7.51
N ALA A 56 6.45 -0.47 6.53
CA ALA A 56 7.88 -0.72 6.59
C ALA A 56 8.66 0.45 5.97
N LEU A 57 9.91 0.59 6.38
CA LEU A 57 10.86 1.52 5.77
C LEU A 57 11.76 0.70 4.83
N LEU A 58 11.77 1.06 3.55
CA LEU A 58 12.69 0.53 2.56
C LEU A 58 13.87 1.49 2.45
N VAL A 59 15.07 1.00 2.76
CA VAL A 59 16.32 1.75 2.60
C VAL A 59 17.13 1.05 1.52
N VAL A 60 17.43 1.77 0.43
CA VAL A 60 18.28 1.30 -0.65
C VAL A 60 19.53 2.17 -0.66
N GLU A 61 20.70 1.56 -0.75
CA GLU A 61 21.98 2.28 -0.75
C GLU A 61 22.04 3.28 -1.92
N GLY A 62 22.41 4.52 -1.63
CA GLY A 62 22.47 5.60 -2.62
C GLY A 62 21.11 6.23 -2.96
N GLU A 63 20.03 5.85 -2.28
CA GLU A 63 18.69 6.39 -2.50
C GLU A 63 18.06 6.98 -1.23
N LEU A 64 17.11 7.89 -1.42
CA LEU A 64 16.29 8.36 -0.31
C LEU A 64 15.44 7.19 0.22
N PRO A 65 15.35 6.99 1.53
CA PRO A 65 14.48 5.97 2.09
C PRO A 65 13.04 6.13 1.62
N GLN A 66 12.28 5.05 1.59
CA GLN A 66 10.89 5.03 1.13
C GLN A 66 10.01 4.35 2.16
N ARG A 67 8.82 4.90 2.44
CA ARG A 67 7.83 4.21 3.29
C ARG A 67 6.95 3.34 2.41
N VAL A 68 6.72 2.11 2.84
CA VAL A 68 5.84 1.17 2.14
C VAL A 68 4.72 0.71 3.06
N LEU A 69 3.57 0.41 2.47
CA LEU A 69 2.43 -0.20 3.15
C LEU A 69 2.15 -1.55 2.50
N ARG A 70 2.29 -2.62 3.27
CA ARG A 70 1.79 -3.93 2.88
C ARG A 70 0.33 -4.05 3.29
N VAL A 71 -0.51 -4.40 2.34
CA VAL A 71 -1.94 -4.66 2.53
C VAL A 71 -2.15 -6.17 2.34
N LYS A 72 -2.72 -6.84 3.34
CA LYS A 72 -3.02 -8.27 3.28
C LYS A 72 -4.49 -8.52 3.60
N LYS A 73 -5.18 -9.32 2.79
CA LYS A 73 -6.52 -9.80 3.12
C LYS A 73 -6.41 -10.82 4.26
N VAL A 74 -7.27 -10.69 5.27
CA VAL A 74 -7.38 -11.63 6.38
C VAL A 74 -8.68 -12.43 6.24
N ALA A 75 -8.60 -13.72 6.57
CA ALA A 75 -9.78 -14.60 6.64
C ALA A 75 -10.69 -14.21 7.82
#